data_AF-A0A6N3CT48-F1
#
_entry.id   AF-A0A6N3CT48-F1
#
_cell.length_a   1.000
_cell.length_b   1.000
_cell.length_c   1.000
_cell.angle_alpha   90.00
_cell.angle_beta   90.00
_cell.angle_gamma   90.00
#
_symmetry.space_group_name_H-M   'P 1'
#
loop_
_entity.id
_entity.type
_entity.pdbx_description
1 polymer ?
#
loop_
_entity_poly.entity_id
_entity_poly.type
_entity_poly.pdbx_seq_one_letter_code
_entity_poly.pdbx_strand_id
1 'polypeptide(L)'
;MRVSDIDLEEQIMYGGMKTEAGRDRGVPIHPLIRPLIEKRYAEAKEIGSDYLFNDINGQQGIYMTYDKYRGRFIKAMARLNMEHHPHETRHTFITKAKKAGMDEYILKRIVGHAINDITESTYTHREIEELKEEMLKIKD
;
A
#
# COMPACT_ATOMS: atom_id res chain seq x y z
N MET A 1 -0.92 -6.17 7.34
CA MET A 1 -0.26 -6.71 6.14
C MET A 1 0.73 -7.75 6.60
N ARG A 2 0.53 -8.96 6.13
CA ARG A 2 1.40 -10.11 6.39
C ARG A 2 2.53 -10.13 5.36
N VAL A 3 3.60 -10.85 5.67
CA VAL A 3 4.68 -11.11 4.71
C VAL A 3 4.17 -11.92 3.52
N SER A 4 3.21 -12.82 3.74
CA SER A 4 2.52 -13.61 2.69
C SER A 4 1.74 -12.76 1.69
N ASP A 5 1.43 -11.52 2.04
CA ASP A 5 0.68 -10.61 1.16
C ASP A 5 1.60 -9.88 0.17
N ILE A 6 2.92 -10.11 0.22
CA ILE A 6 3.92 -9.42 -0.60
C ILE A 6 4.54 -10.40 -1.58
N ASP A 7 4.36 -10.11 -2.87
CA ASP A 7 5.05 -10.76 -3.96
C ASP A 7 6.15 -9.84 -4.48
N LEU A 8 7.40 -10.15 -4.11
CA LEU A 8 8.57 -9.34 -4.51
C LEU A 8 9.00 -9.62 -5.96
N GLU A 9 8.67 -10.79 -6.51
CA GLU A 9 9.01 -11.15 -7.89
C GLU A 9 8.07 -10.41 -8.84
N GLU A 10 6.76 -10.48 -8.59
CA GLU A 10 5.76 -9.75 -9.36
C GLU A 10 5.67 -8.27 -8.98
N GLN A 11 6.32 -7.86 -7.89
CA GLN A 11 6.26 -6.50 -7.35
C GLN A 11 4.82 -6.06 -7.02
N ILE A 12 4.06 -6.92 -6.35
CA ILE A 12 2.67 -6.67 -5.97
C ILE A 12 2.51 -6.85 -4.46
N MET A 13 1.72 -5.98 -3.84
CA MET A 13 1.21 -6.19 -2.48
C MET A 13 -0.29 -6.41 -2.54
N TYR A 14 -0.76 -7.47 -1.90
CA TYR A 14 -2.17 -7.80 -1.77
C TYR A 14 -2.72 -7.18 -0.50
N GLY A 15 -3.89 -6.56 -0.57
CA GLY A 15 -4.43 -5.92 0.61
C GLY A 15 -5.88 -5.48 0.55
N GLY A 16 -6.27 -4.95 1.70
CA GLY A 16 -7.58 -4.39 1.97
C GLY A 16 -8.52 -5.37 2.68
N MET A 17 -9.37 -4.80 3.54
CA MET A 17 -10.00 -5.53 4.65
C MET A 17 -11.51 -5.28 4.77
N LYS A 18 -12.06 -4.23 4.13
CA LYS A 18 -13.35 -3.64 4.55
C LYS A 18 -14.52 -3.88 3.60
N THR A 19 -14.29 -4.12 2.31
CA THR A 19 -15.35 -4.27 1.30
C THR A 19 -15.01 -5.40 0.35
N GLU A 20 -16.00 -6.02 -0.29
CA GLU A 20 -15.80 -7.08 -1.28
C GLU A 20 -14.89 -6.62 -2.43
N ALA A 21 -15.13 -5.42 -2.95
CA ALA A 21 -14.28 -4.76 -3.96
C ALA A 21 -12.89 -4.34 -3.44
N GLY A 22 -12.68 -4.36 -2.12
CA GLY A 22 -11.47 -3.92 -1.45
C GLY A 22 -10.70 -5.03 -0.76
N ARG A 23 -11.11 -6.31 -0.90
CA ARG A 23 -10.44 -7.45 -0.28
C ARG A 23 -9.47 -8.09 -1.28
N ASP A 24 -8.31 -8.54 -0.79
CA ASP A 24 -7.29 -9.27 -1.56
C ASP A 24 -6.90 -8.59 -2.89
N ARG A 25 -6.96 -7.25 -2.93
CA ARG A 25 -6.62 -6.49 -4.12
C ARG A 25 -5.11 -6.43 -4.29
N GLY A 26 -4.63 -6.80 -5.47
CA GLY A 26 -3.27 -6.53 -5.91
C GLY A 26 -3.03 -5.03 -6.14
N VAL A 27 -2.03 -4.48 -5.48
CA VAL A 27 -1.55 -3.10 -5.66
C VAL A 27 -0.07 -3.18 -6.08
N PRO A 28 0.31 -2.62 -7.24
CA PRO A 28 1.71 -2.62 -7.66
C PRO A 28 2.60 -1.87 -6.66
N ILE A 29 3.78 -2.40 -6.40
CA ILE A 29 4.82 -1.78 -5.58
C ILE A 29 5.61 -0.82 -6.48
N HIS A 30 5.35 0.47 -6.32
CA HIS A 30 6.05 1.50 -7.09
C HIS A 30 7.58 1.47 -6.83
N PRO A 31 8.45 1.64 -7.85
CA PRO A 31 9.90 1.62 -7.70
C PRO A 31 10.44 2.54 -6.59
N LEU A 32 9.84 3.73 -6.40
CA LEU A 32 10.20 4.67 -5.33
C LEU A 32 10.06 4.10 -3.91
N ILE A 33 9.11 3.18 -3.68
CA ILE A 33 8.90 2.56 -2.36
C ILE A 33 9.46 1.14 -2.29
N ARG A 34 9.84 0.53 -3.43
CA ARG A 34 10.35 -0.84 -3.50
C ARG A 34 11.49 -1.10 -2.50
N PRO A 35 12.54 -0.25 -2.39
CA PRO A 35 13.61 -0.49 -1.42
C PRO A 35 13.12 -0.50 0.04
N LEU A 36 12.06 0.26 0.35
CA LEU A 36 11.46 0.28 1.68
C LEU A 36 10.72 -1.02 1.95
N ILE A 37 9.99 -1.56 0.98
CA ILE A 37 9.27 -2.83 1.11
C ILE A 37 10.24 -4.01 1.23
N GLU A 38 11.25 -4.09 0.37
CA GLU A 38 12.28 -5.14 0.41
C GLU A 38 13.01 -5.15 1.76
N LYS A 39 13.38 -3.97 2.27
CA LYS A 39 14.00 -3.86 3.60
C LYS A 39 13.09 -4.40 4.70
N ARG A 40 11.80 -4.01 4.72
CA ARG A 40 10.85 -4.49 5.73
C ARG A 40 10.57 -5.99 5.61
N TYR A 41 10.54 -6.51 4.38
CA TYR A 41 10.38 -7.93 4.11
C TYR A 41 11.57 -8.71 4.68
N ALA A 42 12.79 -8.28 4.40
CA ALA A 42 14.01 -8.91 4.92
C ALA A 42 14.05 -8.87 6.45
N GLU A 43 13.79 -7.71 7.07
CA GLU A 43 13.73 -7.56 8.52
C GLU A 43 12.67 -8.50 9.15
N ALA A 44 11.50 -8.65 8.52
CA ALA A 44 10.45 -9.55 9.00
C ALA A 44 10.88 -11.03 8.92
N LYS A 45 11.54 -11.42 7.82
CA LYS A 45 12.06 -12.79 7.64
C LYS A 45 13.16 -13.11 8.65
N GLU A 46 14.06 -12.18 8.92
CA GLU A 46 15.17 -12.33 9.87
C GLU A 46 14.66 -12.63 11.29
N ILE A 47 13.61 -11.94 11.73
CA ILE A 47 13.03 -12.12 13.07
C ILE A 47 11.91 -13.18 13.11
N GLY A 48 11.63 -13.87 11.99
CA GLY A 48 10.58 -14.88 11.90
C GLY A 48 9.16 -14.34 12.11
N SER A 49 8.88 -13.09 11.73
CA SER A 49 7.55 -12.48 11.87
C SER A 49 6.66 -12.73 10.65
N ASP A 50 5.39 -13.05 10.90
CA ASP A 50 4.36 -13.13 9.87
C ASP A 50 3.93 -11.75 9.34
N TYR A 51 4.30 -10.65 10.03
CA TYR A 51 3.89 -9.30 9.68
C TYR A 51 5.01 -8.52 9.01
N LEU A 52 4.68 -7.71 8.00
CA LEU A 52 5.69 -6.89 7.31
C LEU A 52 6.24 -5.76 8.21
N PHE A 53 5.38 -5.17 9.05
CA PHE A 53 5.74 -4.05 9.91
C PHE A 53 5.87 -4.52 11.36
N ASN A 54 7.09 -4.42 11.87
CA ASN A 54 7.46 -4.92 13.19
C ASN A 54 7.98 -3.81 14.12
N ASP A 55 7.83 -4.04 15.40
CA ASP A 55 8.31 -3.27 16.53
C ASP A 55 9.04 -4.22 17.49
N ILE A 56 10.29 -4.55 17.17
CA ILE A 56 11.10 -5.54 17.91
C ILE A 56 11.27 -5.22 19.40
N ASN A 57 11.16 -3.94 19.77
CA ASN A 57 11.26 -3.48 21.16
C ASN A 57 9.89 -3.32 21.83
N GLY A 58 8.83 -3.82 21.20
CA GLY A 58 7.45 -3.68 21.65
C GLY A 58 7.16 -4.55 22.86
N GLN A 59 6.68 -3.95 23.95
CA GLN A 59 6.33 -4.65 25.19
C GLN A 59 5.16 -5.65 25.04
N GLN A 60 4.28 -5.46 24.05
CA GLN A 60 3.09 -6.29 23.79
C GLN A 60 3.24 -7.18 22.54
N GLY A 61 4.48 -7.53 22.19
CA GLY A 61 4.81 -8.30 21.00
C GLY A 61 5.45 -7.46 19.89
N ILE A 62 5.98 -8.20 18.90
CA ILE A 62 6.86 -7.66 17.87
C ILE A 62 6.14 -7.06 16.67
N TYR A 63 4.81 -7.14 16.56
CA TYR A 63 4.09 -6.60 15.41
C TYR A 63 3.60 -5.16 15.67
N MET A 64 3.46 -4.40 14.58
CA MET A 64 2.97 -3.02 14.63
C MET A 64 1.45 -2.97 14.76
N THR A 65 0.93 -2.47 15.88
CA THR A 65 -0.49 -2.13 16.03
C THR A 65 -0.79 -0.77 15.40
N TYR A 66 -2.08 -0.52 15.12
CA TYR A 66 -2.51 0.77 14.58
C TYR A 66 -2.20 1.93 15.56
N ASP A 67 -2.39 1.73 16.86
CA ASP A 67 -2.11 2.76 17.87
C ASP A 67 -0.61 3.10 17.96
N LYS A 68 0.27 2.09 17.90
CA LYS A 68 1.72 2.31 17.82
C LYS A 68 2.09 3.09 16.57
N TYR A 69 1.53 2.72 15.42
CA TYR A 69 1.71 3.45 14.17
C TYR A 69 1.25 4.91 14.29
N ARG A 70 0.03 5.15 14.79
CA ARG A 70 -0.54 6.49 14.97
C ARG A 70 0.33 7.34 15.89
N GLY A 71 0.80 6.78 17.00
CA GLY A 71 1.73 7.45 17.92
C GLY A 71 3.07 7.82 17.25
N ARG A 72 3.64 6.93 16.42
CA ARG A 72 4.85 7.23 15.63
C ARG A 72 4.61 8.32 14.59
N PHE A 73 3.46 8.30 13.91
CA PHE A 73 3.08 9.31 12.93
C PHE A 73 2.97 10.70 13.58
N ILE A 74 2.28 10.81 14.72
CA ILE A 74 2.16 12.07 15.47
C ILE A 74 3.53 12.63 15.85
N LYS A 75 4.45 11.77 16.33
CA LYS A 75 5.82 12.19 16.65
C LYS A 75 6.58 12.70 15.42
N ALA A 76 6.39 12.07 14.26
CA ALA A 76 7.00 12.54 13.01
C ALA A 76 6.44 13.91 12.59
N MET A 77 5.11 14.10 12.65
CA MET A 77 4.46 15.37 12.35
C MET A 77 4.95 16.49 13.27
N ALA A 78 5.02 16.25 14.58
CA ALA A 78 5.55 17.21 15.55
C ALA A 78 7.01 17.58 15.26
N ARG A 79 7.86 16.61 14.92
CA ARG A 79 9.28 16.85 14.58
C ARG A 79 9.45 17.68 13.31
N LEU A 80 8.50 17.57 12.38
CA LEU A 80 8.49 18.33 11.13
C LEU A 80 7.72 19.65 11.25
N ASN A 81 7.13 19.95 12.41
CA ASN A 81 6.23 21.08 12.63
C ASN A 81 5.06 21.12 11.63
N MET A 82 4.44 19.96 11.42
CA MET A 82 3.31 19.76 10.51
C MET A 82 2.08 19.22 11.26
N GLU A 83 0.89 19.46 10.70
CA GLU A 83 -0.38 18.91 11.21
C GLU A 83 -1.12 18.23 10.06
N HIS A 84 -0.94 16.91 9.95
CA HIS A 84 -1.60 16.08 8.95
C HIS A 84 -2.11 14.77 9.55
N HIS A 85 -2.98 14.09 8.83
CA HIS A 85 -3.45 12.75 9.13
C HIS A 85 -2.97 11.72 8.10
N PRO A 86 -2.75 10.45 8.51
CA PRO A 86 -2.39 9.38 7.58
C PRO A 86 -3.30 9.27 6.35
N HIS A 87 -4.61 9.53 6.51
CA HIS A 87 -5.58 9.44 5.41
C HIS A 87 -5.30 10.43 4.27
N GLU A 88 -4.64 11.55 4.55
CA GLU A 88 -4.29 12.56 3.54
C GLU A 88 -3.27 12.04 2.53
N THR A 89 -2.47 11.03 2.89
CA THR A 89 -1.54 10.37 1.95
C THR A 89 -2.30 9.71 0.79
N ARG A 90 -3.49 9.15 1.05
CA ARG A 90 -4.37 8.58 0.02
C ARG A 90 -4.91 9.66 -0.91
N HIS A 91 -5.35 10.80 -0.37
CA HIS A 91 -5.81 11.94 -1.18
C HIS A 91 -4.68 12.52 -2.02
N THR A 92 -3.49 12.61 -1.45
CA THR A 92 -2.27 13.06 -2.15
C THR A 92 -1.95 12.11 -3.31
N PHE A 93 -1.96 10.79 -3.08
CA PHE A 93 -1.78 9.79 -4.12
C PHE A 93 -2.80 9.94 -5.25
N ILE A 94 -4.10 10.03 -4.93
CA ILE A 94 -5.17 10.23 -5.92
C ILE A 94 -4.94 11.50 -6.75
N THR A 95 -4.55 12.60 -6.10
CA THR A 95 -4.27 13.87 -6.78
C THR A 95 -3.08 13.74 -7.73
N LYS A 96 -1.99 13.11 -7.29
CA LYS A 96 -0.79 12.88 -8.12
C LYS A 96 -1.11 11.96 -9.30
N ALA A 97 -1.81 10.86 -9.06
CA ALA A 97 -2.25 9.94 -10.11
C ALA A 97 -3.08 10.65 -11.19
N LYS A 98 -4.08 11.45 -10.79
CA LYS A 98 -4.90 12.23 -11.73
C LYS A 98 -4.05 13.24 -12.52
N LYS A 99 -3.12 13.94 -11.86
CA LYS A 99 -2.21 14.88 -12.52
C LYS A 99 -1.27 14.19 -13.52
N ALA A 100 -0.87 12.96 -13.24
CA ALA A 100 -0.05 12.15 -14.11
C ALA A 100 -0.83 11.51 -15.28
N GLY A 101 -2.14 11.74 -15.38
CA GLY A 101 -2.99 11.13 -16.40
C GLY A 101 -3.15 9.61 -16.21
N MET A 102 -3.17 9.15 -14.95
CA MET A 102 -3.52 7.76 -14.65
C MET A 102 -4.97 7.51 -15.05
N ASP A 103 -5.23 6.37 -15.68
CA ASP A 103 -6.58 5.96 -16.05
C ASP A 103 -7.50 5.91 -14.81
N GLU A 104 -8.73 6.41 -14.95
CA GLU A 104 -9.63 6.59 -13.81
C GLU A 104 -10.13 5.25 -13.26
N TYR A 105 -10.34 4.26 -14.12
CA TYR A 105 -10.75 2.92 -13.71
C TYR A 105 -9.61 2.23 -12.97
N ILE A 106 -8.39 2.28 -13.50
CA ILE A 106 -7.18 1.76 -12.85
C ILE A 106 -6.93 2.44 -11.51
N LEU A 107 -7.08 3.76 -11.43
CA LEU A 107 -6.96 4.49 -10.17
C LEU A 107 -8.00 4.01 -9.14
N LYS A 108 -9.27 3.88 -9.54
CA LYS A 108 -10.35 3.37 -8.66
C LYS A 108 -10.04 1.97 -8.16
N ARG A 109 -9.52 1.10 -9.03
CA ARG A 109 -9.02 -0.23 -8.66
C ARG A 109 -7.92 -0.09 -7.60
N ILE A 110 -6.80 0.57 -7.90
CA ILE A 110 -5.63 0.72 -6.99
C ILE A 110 -6.02 1.22 -5.60
N VAL A 111 -6.92 2.21 -5.52
CA VAL A 111 -7.33 2.78 -4.23
C VAL A 111 -8.43 1.95 -3.57
N GLY A 112 -9.22 1.19 -4.32
CA GLY A 112 -10.35 0.40 -3.81
C GLY A 112 -11.61 1.21 -3.63
N HIS A 113 -11.96 2.04 -4.60
CA HIS A 113 -13.28 2.66 -4.68
C HIS A 113 -14.25 1.71 -5.37
N ALA A 114 -15.52 1.73 -4.95
CA ALA A 114 -16.56 0.96 -5.61
C ALA A 114 -16.67 1.36 -7.09
N ILE A 115 -16.82 0.36 -7.95
CA ILE A 115 -17.01 0.52 -9.38
C ILE A 115 -18.43 0.02 -9.65
N ASN A 116 -19.31 0.93 -10.09
CA ASN A 116 -20.73 0.64 -10.27
C ASN A 116 -21.06 0.12 -11.69
N ASP A 117 -20.09 0.14 -12.62
CA ASP A 117 -20.22 -0.47 -13.94
C ASP A 117 -19.87 -1.95 -13.88
N ILE A 118 -20.84 -2.81 -14.20
CA ILE A 118 -20.85 -4.26 -13.91
C ILE A 118 -20.16 -5.08 -15.03
N THR A 119 -19.38 -4.46 -15.93
CA THR A 119 -18.86 -5.17 -17.12
C THR A 119 -17.50 -5.83 -17.00
N GLU A 120 -16.77 -5.69 -15.90
CA GLU A 120 -15.42 -6.28 -15.80
C GLU A 120 -15.15 -6.88 -14.42
N SER A 121 -15.42 -8.17 -14.28
CA SER A 121 -15.02 -8.91 -13.08
C SER A 121 -14.35 -10.22 -13.43
N THR A 122 -13.15 -10.16 -14.01
CA THR A 122 -12.17 -11.25 -13.88
C THR A 122 -10.76 -10.68 -13.99
N TYR A 123 -10.02 -10.68 -12.87
CA TYR A 123 -8.61 -10.30 -12.86
C TYR A 123 -7.80 -11.29 -13.68
N THR A 124 -7.10 -10.78 -14.70
CA THR A 124 -6.16 -11.57 -15.51
C THR A 124 -4.76 -11.00 -15.38
N HIS A 125 -3.74 -11.75 -15.79
CA HIS A 125 -2.35 -11.23 -15.84
C HIS A 125 -2.24 -9.94 -16.65
N ARG A 126 -3.10 -9.74 -17.65
CA ARG A 126 -3.14 -8.51 -18.44
C ARG A 126 -3.56 -7.29 -17.61
N GLU A 127 -4.46 -7.46 -16.65
CA GLU A 127 -4.85 -6.36 -15.74
C GLU A 127 -3.72 -5.97 -14.79
N ILE A 128 -2.88 -6.91 -14.34
CA ILE A 128 -1.72 -6.61 -13.47
C ILE A 128 -0.74 -5.67 -14.17
N GLU A 129 -0.39 -5.97 -15.41
CA GLU A 129 0.59 -5.18 -16.16
C GLU A 129 0.07 -3.77 -16.44
N GLU A 130 -1.22 -3.63 -16.77
CA GLU A 130 -1.86 -2.32 -16.90
C GLU A 130 -1.81 -1.53 -15.58
N LEU A 131 -2.06 -2.17 -14.42
CA LEU A 131 -1.88 -1.52 -13.12
C LEU A 131 -0.43 -1.05 -12.92
N LYS A 132 0.58 -1.88 -13.28
CA LYS A 132 2.00 -1.54 -13.15
C LYS A 132 2.39 -0.37 -14.05
N GLU A 133 2.00 -0.41 -15.32
CA GLU A 133 2.28 0.66 -16.30
C GLU A 133 1.70 2.00 -15.85
N GLU A 134 0.43 2.00 -15.43
CA GLU A 134 -0.25 3.18 -14.92
C GLU A 134 0.40 3.71 -13.64
N MET A 135 0.81 2.81 -12.73
CA MET A 135 1.52 3.18 -11.50
C MET A 135 2.82 3.92 -11.80
N LEU A 136 3.55 3.53 -12.86
CA LEU A 136 4.80 4.17 -13.28
C LEU A 136 4.64 5.59 -13.86
N LYS A 137 3.41 6.06 -14.13
CA LYS A 137 3.18 7.46 -14.54
C LYS A 137 3.48 8.46 -13.42
N ILE A 138 3.40 8.01 -12.16
CA ILE A 138 3.76 8.84 -11.00
C ILE A 138 5.29 8.87 -10.89
N LYS A 139 5.91 10.06 -10.90
CA LYS A 139 7.38 10.19 -10.89
C LYS A 139 7.95 10.76 -9.59
N ASP A 140 7.10 11.37 -8.75
CA ASP A 140 7.47 12.09 -7.53
C ASP A 140 6.35 12.10 -6.49
#